data_AF-A0A6A4PVN3-F1
#
_entry.id   AF-A0A6A4PVN3-F1
#
_cell.length_a   1.000
_cell.length_b   1.000
_cell.length_c   1.000
_cell.angle_alpha   90.00
_cell.angle_beta   90.00
_cell.angle_gamma   90.00
#
_symmetry.space_group_name_H-M   'P 1'
#
loop_
_entity.id
_entity.type
_entity.pdbx_description
1 polymer ?
#
loop_
_entity_poly.entity_id
_entity_poly.type
_entity_poly.pdbx_seq_one_letter_code
_entity_poly.pdbx_strand_id
1 'polypeptide(L)'
;MKRDLLQLHFETPISDAISRIRFSPHSNNLLISSWDSRLRLYDVDTSVLRLEAPSEASLLDCCFQDDDSVAFTAASDGLIRRYDLHSGIIDTVGSHDDIATCIGYSNETWHSGILPDKRIVPLHGFCCFHVLKRA
;
A
#
# COMPACT_ATOMS: atom_id res chain seq x y z
N MET A 1 -25.15 26.91 -2.46
CA MET A 1 -23.86 26.71 -1.76
C MET A 1 -23.07 25.70 -2.57
N LYS A 2 -22.23 26.15 -3.51
CA LYS A 2 -21.32 25.25 -4.24
C LYS A 2 -20.31 24.77 -3.20
N ARG A 3 -20.23 23.46 -2.99
CA ARG A 3 -19.09 22.89 -2.28
C ARG A 3 -17.93 23.07 -3.26
N ASP A 4 -17.02 23.99 -2.96
CA ASP A 4 -15.75 24.04 -3.66
C ASP A 4 -15.07 22.71 -3.37
N LEU A 5 -15.18 21.79 -4.32
CA LEU A 5 -14.51 20.50 -4.24
C LEU A 5 -13.02 20.80 -4.34
N LEU A 6 -12.28 20.49 -3.27
CA LEU A 6 -10.83 20.60 -3.26
C LEU A 6 -10.30 19.57 -4.27
N GLN A 7 -9.99 20.03 -5.48
CA GLN A 7 -9.41 19.19 -6.52
C GLN A 7 -7.90 19.17 -6.30
N LEU A 8 -7.37 18.00 -5.92
CA LEU A 8 -5.94 17.79 -5.88
C LEU A 8 -5.40 17.78 -7.31
N HIS A 9 -4.58 18.78 -7.63
CA HIS A 9 -3.89 18.87 -8.91
C HIS A 9 -2.54 18.16 -8.77
N PHE A 10 -2.44 16.98 -9.35
CA PHE A 10 -1.18 16.24 -9.41
C PHE A 10 -0.33 16.76 -10.57
N GLU A 11 0.89 17.21 -10.28
CA GLU A 11 1.83 17.74 -11.30
C GLU A 11 2.16 16.69 -12.37
N THR A 12 2.23 15.42 -11.98
CA THR A 12 2.38 14.28 -12.88
C THR A 12 1.05 13.54 -13.04
N PRO A 13 0.49 13.46 -14.27
CA PRO A 13 -0.73 12.70 -14.49
C PRO A 13 -0.45 11.21 -14.32
N ILE A 14 -1.34 10.53 -13.60
CA ILE A 14 -1.35 9.06 -13.49
C ILE A 14 -1.77 8.52 -14.85
N SER A 15 -0.92 7.69 -15.47
CA SER A 15 -1.09 7.27 -16.87
C SER A 15 -2.04 6.09 -17.07
N ASP A 16 -2.57 5.52 -15.99
CA ASP A 16 -3.52 4.40 -16.02
C ASP A 16 -4.51 4.49 -14.83
N ALA A 17 -5.38 3.49 -14.70
CA ALA A 17 -6.40 3.42 -13.66
C ALA A 17 -5.80 3.40 -12.25
N ILE A 18 -6.36 4.23 -11.37
CA ILE A 18 -6.09 4.16 -9.94
C ILE A 18 -6.81 2.94 -9.37
N SER A 19 -6.05 2.02 -8.76
CA SER A 19 -6.60 0.81 -8.15
C SER A 19 -7.06 1.05 -6.71
N ARG A 20 -6.30 1.84 -5.94
CA ARG A 20 -6.68 2.21 -4.58
C ARG A 20 -6.11 3.55 -4.15
N ILE A 21 -6.85 4.21 -3.26
CA ILE A 21 -6.46 5.40 -2.54
C ILE A 21 -6.61 5.14 -1.03
N ARG A 22 -5.63 5.56 -0.22
CA ARG A 22 -5.69 5.52 1.24
C ARG A 22 -5.14 6.81 1.83
N PHE A 23 -5.90 7.42 2.73
CA PHE A 23 -5.34 8.43 3.61
C PHE A 23 -4.48 7.76 4.67
N SER A 24 -3.40 8.44 5.03
CA SER A 24 -2.57 8.07 6.15
C SER A 24 -3.35 8.12 7.48
N PRO A 25 -3.12 7.18 8.41
CA PRO A 25 -3.73 7.19 9.74
C PRO A 25 -3.32 8.37 10.63
N HIS A 26 -2.12 8.95 10.48
CA HIS A 26 -1.62 10.00 11.39
C HIS A 26 -1.18 11.29 10.71
N SER A 27 -1.05 11.31 9.37
CA SER A 27 -0.70 12.49 8.59
C SER A 27 -1.75 12.82 7.53
N ASN A 28 -1.71 14.03 6.97
CA ASN A 28 -2.54 14.39 5.82
C ASN A 28 -1.91 13.94 4.49
N ASN A 29 -1.32 12.74 4.48
CA ASN A 29 -0.75 12.14 3.29
C ASN A 29 -1.77 11.21 2.61
N LEU A 30 -1.64 11.09 1.28
CA LEU A 30 -2.48 10.26 0.44
C LEU A 30 -1.61 9.26 -0.32
N LEU A 31 -1.82 7.97 -0.07
CA LEU A 31 -1.20 6.89 -0.80
C LEU A 31 -2.11 6.45 -1.95
N ILE A 32 -1.52 6.29 -3.12
CA ILE A 32 -2.22 5.91 -4.34
C ILE A 32 -1.47 4.77 -5.01
N SER A 33 -2.15 3.65 -5.22
CA SER A 33 -1.69 2.56 -6.08
C SER A 33 -2.40 2.61 -7.43
N SER A 34 -1.70 2.21 -8.49
CA SER A 34 -2.18 2.34 -9.85
C SER A 34 -1.71 1.21 -10.76
N TRP A 35 -2.48 0.99 -11.83
CA TRP A 35 -2.17 0.02 -12.88
C TRP A 35 -0.97 0.41 -13.74
N ASP A 36 -0.54 1.68 -13.70
CA ASP A 36 0.70 2.18 -14.31
C ASP A 36 1.99 1.68 -13.60
N SER A 37 1.84 0.72 -12.67
CA SER A 37 2.92 0.11 -11.91
C SER A 37 3.71 1.12 -11.05
N ARG A 38 3.01 2.11 -10.49
CA ARG A 38 3.58 3.12 -9.59
C ARG A 38 2.79 3.22 -8.28
N LEU A 39 3.53 3.28 -7.18
CA LEU A 39 3.02 3.70 -5.88
C LEU A 39 3.36 5.19 -5.70
N ARG A 40 2.38 6.00 -5.32
CA ARG A 40 2.57 7.44 -5.12
C ARG A 40 2.10 7.86 -3.74
N LEU A 41 2.88 8.72 -3.10
CA LEU A 41 2.55 9.39 -1.85
C LEU A 41 2.45 10.88 -2.11
N TYR A 42 1.28 11.45 -1.86
CA TYR A 42 1.03 12.88 -1.96
C TYR A 42 0.85 13.49 -0.57
N ASP A 43 1.32 14.72 -0.42
CA ASP A 43 0.94 15.59 0.68
C ASP A 43 -0.30 16.38 0.25
N VAL A 44 -1.41 16.21 0.97
CA VAL A 44 -2.72 16.76 0.59
C VAL A 44 -2.79 18.26 0.87
N ASP A 45 -2.12 18.74 1.91
CA ASP A 45 -2.12 20.16 2.30
C ASP A 45 -1.44 21.02 1.24
N THR A 46 -0.36 20.51 0.67
CA THR A 46 0.45 21.21 -0.33
C THR A 46 0.17 20.77 -1.77
N SER A 47 -0.58 19.67 -1.95
CA SER A 47 -0.79 19.02 -3.26
C SER A 47 0.50 18.60 -3.97
N VAL A 48 1.54 18.25 -3.21
CA VAL A 48 2.87 17.89 -3.74
C VAL A 48 3.08 16.38 -3.71
N LEU A 49 3.66 15.83 -4.78
CA LEU A 49 4.15 14.45 -4.82
C LEU A 49 5.38 14.33 -3.92
N ARG A 50 5.25 13.59 -2.81
CA ARG A 50 6.34 13.35 -1.86
C ARG A 50 7.24 12.21 -2.30
N LEU A 51 6.65 11.14 -2.83
CA LEU A 51 7.36 9.94 -3.25
C LEU A 51 6.62 9.27 -4.41
N GLU A 52 7.39 8.80 -5.39
CA GLU A 52 6.93 7.87 -6.41
C GLU A 52 7.89 6.69 -6.46
N ALA A 53 7.35 5.48 -6.35
CA ALA A 53 8.13 4.25 -6.39
C ALA A 53 7.62 3.32 -7.51
N PRO A 54 8.53 2.81 -8.38
CA PRO A 54 8.16 1.85 -9.39
C PRO A 54 7.85 0.47 -8.80
N SER A 55 7.05 -0.28 -9.54
CA SER A 55 6.80 -1.70 -9.36
C SER A 55 7.00 -2.42 -10.69
N GLU A 56 7.41 -3.68 -10.63
CA GLU A 56 7.57 -4.53 -11.82
C GLU A 56 6.20 -5.04 -12.35
N ALA A 57 5.13 -4.84 -11.59
CA ALA A 57 3.78 -5.26 -11.90
C ALA A 57 2.75 -4.22 -11.46
N SER A 58 1.58 -4.25 -12.10
CA SER A 58 0.45 -3.37 -11.78
C SER A 58 0.03 -3.54 -10.33
N LEU A 59 -0.13 -2.42 -9.63
CA LEU A 59 -0.50 -2.44 -8.22
C LEU A 59 -2.03 -2.51 -8.10
N LEU A 60 -2.51 -3.49 -7.34
CA LEU A 60 -3.95 -3.77 -7.19
C LEU A 60 -4.51 -3.23 -5.88
N ASP A 61 -3.69 -3.16 -4.84
CA ASP A 61 -4.06 -2.63 -3.54
C ASP A 61 -2.84 -2.05 -2.82
N CYS A 62 -3.08 -1.12 -1.88
CA CYS A 62 -2.07 -0.57 -0.99
C CYS A 62 -2.64 -0.22 0.39
N CYS A 63 -1.78 -0.27 1.41
CA CYS A 63 -2.10 0.21 2.75
C CYS A 63 -0.87 0.81 3.44
N PHE A 64 -1.12 1.62 4.47
CA PHE A 64 -0.08 2.10 5.37
C PHE A 64 0.15 1.09 6.50
N GLN A 65 1.38 1.09 7.01
CA GLN A 65 1.66 0.69 8.38
C GLN A 65 1.12 1.77 9.34
N ASP A 66 0.75 1.39 10.56
CA ASP A 66 0.18 2.30 11.57
C ASP A 66 0.99 3.59 11.77
N ASP A 67 2.32 3.51 11.75
CA ASP A 67 3.20 4.67 12.02
C ASP A 67 3.52 5.54 10.80
N ASP A 68 2.83 5.35 9.67
CA ASP A 68 3.05 6.06 8.39
C ASP A 68 4.46 5.94 7.80
N SER A 69 5.35 5.15 8.39
CA SER A 69 6.74 5.03 7.96
C SER A 69 6.90 4.12 6.75
N VAL A 70 5.94 3.21 6.58
CA VAL A 70 5.98 2.11 5.63
C VAL A 70 4.63 2.00 4.92
N ALA A 71 4.67 1.69 3.63
CA ALA A 71 3.52 1.26 2.86
C ALA A 71 3.69 -0.18 2.39
N PHE A 72 2.57 -0.88 2.20
CA PHE A 72 2.54 -2.19 1.57
C PHE A 72 1.68 -2.16 0.33
N THR A 73 2.03 -2.99 -0.66
CA THR A 73 1.25 -3.14 -1.89
C THR A 73 1.04 -4.59 -2.23
N ALA A 74 -0.12 -4.89 -2.80
CA ALA A 74 -0.39 -6.14 -3.50
C ALA A 74 -0.40 -5.89 -5.01
N ALA A 75 0.22 -6.77 -5.79
CA ALA A 75 0.43 -6.57 -7.22
C ALA A 75 -0.04 -7.78 -8.06
N SER A 76 -0.17 -7.55 -9.37
CA SER A 76 -0.63 -8.54 -10.35
C SER A 76 0.36 -9.68 -10.62
N ASP A 77 1.58 -9.60 -10.09
CA ASP A 77 2.56 -10.70 -10.07
C ASP A 77 2.43 -11.60 -8.82
N GLY A 78 1.40 -11.36 -7.99
CA GLY A 78 1.19 -12.07 -6.73
C GLY A 78 2.11 -11.62 -5.60
N LEU A 79 3.03 -10.67 -5.84
CA LEU A 79 3.99 -10.25 -4.84
C LEU A 79 3.41 -9.19 -3.91
N ILE A 80 3.77 -9.32 -2.63
CA ILE A 80 3.53 -8.32 -1.59
C ILE A 80 4.84 -7.58 -1.36
N ARG A 81 4.83 -6.28 -1.62
CA ARG A 81 6.00 -5.41 -1.47
C ARG A 81 5.80 -4.46 -0.30
N ARG A 82 6.90 -4.21 0.41
CA ARG A 82 7.04 -3.21 1.46
C ARG A 82 7.85 -2.05 0.91
N TYR A 83 7.36 -0.84 1.10
CA TYR A 83 7.99 0.41 0.71
C TYR A 83 8.30 1.19 1.99
N ASP A 84 9.57 1.39 2.28
CA ASP A 84 10.00 2.32 3.32
C ASP A 84 9.90 3.74 2.76
N LEU A 85 8.99 4.54 3.31
CA LEU A 85 8.65 5.86 2.76
C LEU A 85 9.70 6.94 3.06
N HIS A 86 10.68 6.64 3.93
CA HIS A 86 11.76 7.56 4.28
C HIS A 86 13.01 7.30 3.44
N SER A 87 13.40 6.03 3.33
CA SER A 87 14.62 5.61 2.63
C SER A 87 14.38 5.29 1.15
N GLY A 88 13.14 5.04 0.75
CA GLY A 88 12.78 4.60 -0.59
C GLY A 88 13.14 3.14 -0.87
N ILE A 89 13.54 2.37 0.15
CA ILE A 89 13.86 0.95 0.01
C ILE A 89 12.58 0.14 -0.26
N ILE A 90 12.66 -0.79 -1.20
CA ILE A 90 11.56 -1.65 -1.61
C ILE A 90 11.98 -3.11 -1.40
N ASP A 91 11.21 -3.84 -0.60
CA ASP A 91 11.46 -5.25 -0.29
C ASP A 91 10.23 -6.09 -0.61
N THR A 92 10.43 -7.29 -1.16
CA THR A 92 9.35 -8.29 -1.25
C THR A 92 9.22 -9.00 0.08
N VAL A 93 8.05 -8.90 0.71
CA VAL A 93 7.76 -9.47 2.03
C VAL A 93 6.86 -10.69 1.97
N GLY A 94 6.18 -10.92 0.85
CA GLY A 94 5.33 -12.09 0.63
C GLY A 94 5.06 -12.34 -0.84
N SER A 95 4.51 -13.50 -1.15
CA SER A 95 4.11 -13.89 -2.49
C SER A 95 2.89 -14.80 -2.44
N HIS A 96 2.03 -14.68 -3.44
CA HIS A 96 0.94 -15.57 -3.75
C HIS A 96 1.23 -16.27 -5.08
N ASP A 97 0.74 -17.50 -5.25
CA ASP A 97 0.88 -18.26 -6.51
C ASP A 97 0.06 -17.66 -7.66
N ASP A 98 -0.89 -16.79 -7.33
CA ASP A 98 -1.77 -16.06 -8.24
C ASP A 98 -1.82 -14.57 -7.84
N ILE A 99 -2.57 -13.74 -8.57
CA ILE A 99 -2.66 -12.30 -8.35
C ILE A 99 -3.05 -11.96 -6.90
N ALA A 100 -2.30 -11.02 -6.32
CA ALA A 100 -2.60 -10.51 -4.99
C ALA A 100 -3.53 -9.30 -5.14
N THR A 101 -4.82 -9.50 -4.87
CA THR A 101 -5.86 -8.51 -5.18
C THR A 101 -6.13 -7.52 -4.07
N CYS A 102 -5.78 -7.85 -2.82
CA CYS A 102 -6.10 -7.03 -1.66
C CYS A 102 -5.05 -7.18 -0.56
N ILE A 103 -4.87 -6.11 0.21
CA ILE A 103 -3.96 -6.08 1.34
C ILE A 103 -4.54 -5.25 2.48
N GLY A 104 -4.26 -5.67 3.71
CA GLY A 104 -4.58 -4.93 4.91
C GLY A 104 -3.40 -5.00 5.87
N TYR A 105 -3.27 -3.97 6.71
CA TYR A 105 -2.29 -3.96 7.79
C TYR A 105 -3.01 -4.12 9.12
N SER A 106 -2.43 -4.89 10.04
CA SER A 106 -2.90 -4.98 11.42
C SER A 106 -1.72 -4.97 12.39
N ASN A 107 -1.90 -4.25 13.49
CA ASN A 107 -0.99 -4.27 14.62
C ASN A 107 -1.31 -5.39 15.62
N GLU A 108 -2.40 -6.13 15.42
CA GLU A 108 -2.80 -7.17 16.34
C GLU A 108 -1.80 -8.32 16.32
N THR A 109 -1.06 -8.43 17.42
CA THR A 109 -0.30 -9.62 17.75
C THR A 109 -1.31 -10.73 18.05
N TRP A 110 -1.28 -11.77 17.23
CA TRP A 110 -2.15 -12.93 17.37
C TRP A 110 -2.07 -13.50 18.81
N HIS A 111 -3.20 -13.50 19.52
CA HIS A 111 -3.34 -13.95 20.91
C HIS A 111 -3.44 -15.49 21.03
N SER A 112 -2.57 -16.25 20.34
CA SER A 112 -2.25 -17.60 20.77
C SER A 112 -0.73 -17.75 20.76
N GLY A 113 -0.13 -17.52 21.93
CA GLY A 113 1.31 -17.30 22.10
C GLY A 113 2.19 -18.25 21.30
N ILE A 114 2.96 -17.67 20.38
CA ILE A 114 4.38 -17.91 20.06
C ILE A 114 4.70 -16.94 18.91
N LEU A 115 5.60 -15.98 19.20
CA LEU A 115 6.22 -14.92 18.36
C LEU A 115 5.59 -13.50 18.43
N PRO A 116 6.37 -12.49 18.87
CA PRO A 116 5.95 -11.10 19.00
C PRO A 116 6.28 -10.29 17.74
N ASP A 117 5.66 -10.59 16.59
CA ASP A 117 5.91 -9.78 15.39
C ASP A 117 4.65 -9.37 14.63
N LYS A 118 4.67 -8.11 14.19
CA LYS A 118 3.61 -7.35 13.53
C LYS A 118 3.23 -8.05 12.21
N ARG A 119 1.94 -8.15 11.86
CA ARG A 119 1.48 -8.93 10.69
C ARG A 119 0.68 -8.09 9.68
N ILE A 120 1.04 -8.20 8.41
CA ILE A 120 0.21 -7.75 7.28
C ILE A 120 -0.90 -8.79 7.10
N VAL A 121 -2.17 -8.39 7.11
CA VAL A 121 -3.34 -9.28 7.02
C VAL A 121 -4.21 -8.92 5.81
N PRO A 122 -4.35 -9.80 4.81
CA PRO A 122 -5.27 -9.55 3.70
C PRO A 122 -6.75 -9.65 4.15
N LEU A 123 -7.61 -8.83 3.53
CA LEU A 123 -9.05 -8.76 3.84
C LEU A 123 -9.83 -9.74 2.94
N HIS A 124 -10.75 -10.50 3.54
CA HIS A 124 -11.31 -11.75 3.04
C HIS A 124 -11.97 -11.75 1.64
N GLY A 125 -11.76 -12.85 0.88
CA GLY A 125 -12.52 -13.24 -0.32
C GLY A 125 -11.71 -14.02 -1.37
N PHE A 126 -11.42 -15.30 -1.09
CA PHE A 126 -10.80 -16.34 -1.97
C PHE A 126 -9.27 -16.58 -1.99
N CYS A 127 -8.44 -15.90 -1.21
CA CYS A 127 -7.05 -16.38 -0.96
C CYS A 127 -6.55 -15.95 0.42
N CYS A 128 -6.78 -16.79 1.43
CA CYS A 128 -6.12 -16.68 2.73
C CYS A 128 -4.69 -17.20 2.59
N PHE A 129 -3.63 -16.42 2.82
CA PHE A 129 -2.42 -16.96 3.44
C PHE A 129 -1.64 -15.94 4.29
N HIS A 130 -1.24 -16.47 5.46
CA HIS A 130 -0.19 -16.01 6.36
C HIS A 130 1.09 -15.66 5.60
N VAL A 131 1.66 -14.49 5.82
CA VAL A 131 3.12 -14.33 5.66
C VAL A 131 3.76 -14.72 6.99
N LEU A 132 4.25 -15.96 7.07
CA LEU A 132 5.56 -16.33 7.62
C LEU A 132 5.80 -17.81 7.31
N LYS A 133 6.83 -18.05 6.49
CA LYS A 133 7.36 -19.32 5.99
C LYS A 133 7.22 -20.50 6.96
N ARG A 134 6.92 -21.68 6.40
CA ARG A 134 7.68 -22.89 6.76
C ARG A 134 8.33 -23.45 5.51
N ALA A 135 9.59 -23.87 5.70
CA ALA A 135 10.43 -24.56 4.72
C ALA A 135 9.78 -25.85 4.19
#